data_AF-A0A381TA94-F1
#
_entry.id   AF-A0A381TA94-F1
#
_cell.length_a   1.000
_cell.length_b   1.000
_cell.length_c   1.000
_cell.angle_alpha   90.00
_cell.angle_beta   90.00
_cell.angle_gamma   90.00
#
_symmetry.space_group_name_H-M   'P 1'
#
loop_
_entity.id
_entity.type
_entity.pdbx_description
1 polymer ?
#
loop_
_entity_poly.entity_id
_entity_poly.type
_entity_poly.pdbx_seq_one_letter_code
_entity_poly.pdbx_strand_id
1 'polypeptide(L)' 'VGGAVVMVILLVVVMPVGILLSGAVAAALLGGLLKRDVDDTHQGSELLDLSESNPWAGNGAGE' A
#
# COMPACT_ATOMS: atom_id res chain seq x y z
N VAL A 1 8.98 18.23 35.14
CA VAL A 1 9.67 18.31 33.82
C VAL A 1 9.44 17.06 32.98
N GLY A 2 9.66 15.83 33.49
CA GLY A 2 9.51 14.59 32.71
C GLY A 2 8.14 14.39 32.03
N GLY A 3 7.03 14.70 32.71
CA GLY A 3 5.69 14.56 32.11
C GLY A 3 5.45 15.44 30.87
N ALA A 4 6.04 16.63 30.83
CA ALA A 4 5.91 17.53 29.68
C ALA A 4 6.62 16.97 28.45
N VAL A 5 7.82 16.38 28.64
CA VAL A 5 8.58 15.75 27.56
C VAL A 5 7.83 14.56 26.97
N VAL A 6 7.25 13.71 27.84
CA VAL A 6 6.43 12.58 27.41
C VAL A 6 5.23 13.06 26.58
N MET A 7 4.54 14.11 27.04
CA MET A 7 3.39 14.67 26.31
C MET A 7 3.78 15.15 24.91
N VAL A 8 4.90 15.86 24.77
CA VAL A 8 5.37 16.34 23.46
C VAL A 8 5.64 15.17 22.52
N ILE A 9 6.30 14.11 22.99
CA ILE A 9 6.57 12.92 22.16
C ILE A 9 5.28 12.26 21.70
N LEU A 10 4.30 12.11 22.60
CA LEU A 10 3.02 11.49 22.26
C LEU A 10 2.27 12.29 21.19
N LEU A 11 2.19 13.61 21.35
CA LEU A 11 1.41 14.46 20.45
C LEU A 11 2.10 14.71 19.10
N VAL A 12 3.42 14.87 19.09
CA VAL A 12 4.16 15.34 17.90
C VAL A 12 4.78 14.19 17.10
N VAL A 13 5.01 13.04 17.73
CA VAL A 13 5.64 11.90 17.04
C VAL A 13 4.69 10.73 16.97
N VAL A 14 4.18 10.27 18.11
CA VAL A 14 3.37 9.05 18.16
C VAL A 14 2.04 9.23 17.45
N MET A 15 1.34 10.34 17.71
CA MET A 15 0.05 10.63 17.08
C MET A 15 0.15 10.73 15.54
N PRO A 16 1.03 11.54 14.93
CA PRO A 16 1.09 11.63 13.47
C PRO A 16 1.55 10.32 12.83
N VAL A 17 2.56 9.65 13.37
CA VAL A 17 3.02 8.36 12.85
C VAL A 17 1.92 7.31 12.97
N GLY A 18 1.22 7.27 14.11
CA GLY A 18 0.10 6.38 14.35
C GLY A 18 -1.05 6.60 13.36
N ILE A 19 -1.42 7.86 13.12
CA ILE A 19 -2.46 8.21 12.15
C ILE A 19 -2.04 7.78 10.74
N LEU A 20 -0.81 8.09 10.30
CA LEU A 20 -0.32 7.71 8.98
C LEU A 20 -0.30 6.19 8.79
N LEU A 21 0.21 5.43 9.76
CA LEU A 21 0.26 3.97 9.68
C LEU A 21 -1.14 3.36 9.73
N SER A 22 -2.05 3.87 10.57
CA SER A 22 -3.44 3.40 10.60
C SER A 22 -4.15 3.60 9.27
N GLY A 23 -3.96 4.75 8.63
CA GLY A 23 -4.50 5.04 7.30
C GLY A 23 -3.92 4.13 6.23
N ALA A 24 -2.61 3.88 6.26
CA ALA A 24 -1.95 2.95 5.34
C ALA A 24 -2.49 1.53 5.49
N VAL A 25 -2.68 1.03 6.72
CA VAL A 25 -3.27 -0.29 6.97
C VAL A 25 -4.70 -0.34 6.44
N ALA A 26 -5.53 0.66 6.73
CA ALA A 26 -6.91 0.72 6.23
C ALA A 26 -6.95 0.72 4.70
N ALA A 27 -6.11 1.52 4.04
CA ALA A 27 -6.01 1.60 2.59
C ALA A 27 -5.54 0.28 1.97
N ALA A 28 -4.54 -0.39 2.58
CA ALA A 28 -4.04 -1.67 2.11
C ALA A 28 -5.09 -2.78 2.20
N LEU A 29 -5.86 -2.81 3.30
CA LEU A 29 -6.97 -3.75 3.45
C LEU A 29 -8.06 -3.50 2.40
N LEU A 30 -8.50 -2.25 2.26
CA LEU A 30 -9.57 -1.91 1.32
C LEU A 30 -9.16 -2.14 -0.14
N GLY A 31 -7.97 -1.67 -0.52
CA GLY A 31 -7.40 -1.89 -1.84
C GLY A 31 -7.15 -3.37 -2.13
N GLY A 32 -6.68 -4.14 -1.14
CA GLY A 32 -6.44 -5.57 -1.29
C GLY A 32 -7.71 -6.42 -1.40
N LEU A 33 -8.82 -6.00 -0.78
CA LEU A 33 -10.12 -6.64 -0.98
C LEU A 33 -10.68 -6.32 -2.37
N LEU A 34 -10.63 -5.05 -2.77
CA LEU A 34 -11.12 -4.62 -4.08
C LEU A 34 -10.31 -5.21 -5.24
N LYS A 35 -8.99 -5.33 -5.09
CA LYS A 35 -8.12 -5.95 -6.09
C LYS A 35 -8.49 -7.42 -6.31
N ARG A 36 -8.71 -8.19 -5.24
CA ARG A 36 -9.15 -9.60 -5.33
C ARG A 36 -10.47 -9.74 -6.09
N ASP A 37 -11.44 -8.90 -5.78
CA ASP A 37 -12.76 -8.93 -6.45
C ASP A 37 -12.67 -8.64 -7.95
N VAL A 38 -11.86 -7.64 -8.34
CA VAL A 38 -11.61 -7.30 -9.75
C VAL A 38 -10.87 -8.42 -10.47
N ASP A 39 -9.85 -9.00 -9.85
CA ASP A 39 -9.06 -10.10 -10.42
C ASP A 39 -9.94 -11.34 -10.63
N ASP A 40 -10.78 -11.69 -9.64
CA ASP A 40 -11.73 -12.80 -9.72
C ASP A 40 -12.78 -12.58 -10.83
N THR A 41 -13.27 -11.36 -10.99
CA THR A 41 -14.24 -11.00 -12.02
C THR A 41 -13.65 -11.08 -13.44
N HIS A 42 -12.35 -10.81 -13.61
CA HIS A 42 -11.68 -10.76 -14.90
C HIS A 42 -10.70 -11.93 -15.12
N GLN A 43 -10.89 -13.05 -14.40
CA GLN A 43 -10.03 -14.23 -14.56
C GLN A 43 -9.99 -14.71 -16.02
N GLY A 44 -8.77 -14.90 -16.54
CA GLY A 44 -8.54 -15.34 -17.92
C GLY A 44 -8.82 -14.28 -18.99
N SER A 45 -9.03 -13.02 -18.58
CA SER A 45 -9.19 -11.89 -19.50
C SER A 45 -7.84 -11.28 -19.88
N GLU A 46 -7.71 -10.83 -21.12
CA GLU A 46 -6.55 -10.07 -21.58
C GLU A 46 -6.32 -8.80 -20.74
N LEU A 47 -7.37 -8.25 -20.13
CA LEU A 47 -7.29 -7.06 -19.30
C LEU A 47 -6.53 -7.32 -17.99
N LEU A 48 -6.72 -8.52 -17.41
CA LEU A 48 -5.99 -8.93 -16.22
C LEU A 48 -4.52 -9.14 -16.59
N ASP A 49 -4.24 -9.90 -17.65
CA ASP A 49 -2.88 -10.14 -18.15
C ASP A 49 -2.14 -8.84 -18.47
N LEU A 50 -2.82 -7.88 -19.12
CA LEU A 50 -2.24 -6.56 -19.42
C LEU A 50 -1.96 -5.78 -18.14
N SER A 51 -2.86 -5.81 -17.15
CA SER A 51 -2.69 -5.08 -15.89
C SER A 51 -1.53 -5.61 -15.04
N GLU A 52 -1.22 -6.90 -15.15
CA GLU A 52 -0.12 -7.56 -14.46
C GLU A 52 1.19 -7.52 -15.26
N SER A 53 1.12 -7.23 -16.55
CA SER A 53 2.30 -7.11 -17.39
C SER A 53 3.18 -5.92 -16.98
N ASN A 54 4.49 -6.13 -16.95
CA ASN A 54 5.46 -5.06 -16.79
C ASN A 54 5.94 -4.60 -18.18
N PRO A 55 5.44 -3.48 -18.73
CA PRO A 55 5.82 -3.04 -20.07
C PRO A 55 7.28 -2.62 -20.20
N TRP A 56 7.99 -2.42 -19.08
CA TRP A 56 9.40 -2.04 -19.03
C TRP A 56 10.33 -3.22 -18.75
N ALA A 57 9.81 -4.45 -18.70
CA ALA A 57 10.61 -5.66 -18.52
C ALA A 57 11.44 -6.06 -19.78
N GLY A 58 11.43 -5.24 -20.84
CA GLY A 58 12.09 -5.55 -22.11
C GLY A 58 13.58 -5.13 -22.20
N ASN A 59 14.41 -6.14 -22.51
CA ASN A 59 15.71 -6.15 -23.23
C ASN A 59 17.08 -5.86 -22.57
N GLY A 60 17.25 -6.16 -21.28
CA GLY A 60 18.59 -6.31 -20.66
C GLY A 60 19.21 -7.73 -20.73
N ALA A 61 18.49 -8.75 -21.19
CA ALA A 61 19.03 -10.12 -21.34
C ALA A 61 19.70 -10.32 -22.71
N GLY A 62 20.57 -9.38 -23.05
CA GLY A 62 21.41 -9.40 -24.25
C GLY A 62 22.90 -9.60 -23.97
N GLU A 63 23.33 -9.64 -22.70
CA GLU A 63 24.70 -9.97 -22.24
C GLU A 63 24.66 -10.63 -20.85
#